data_AF-A0A376DT42-F1
#
_entry.id   AF-A0A376DT42-F1
#
_cell.length_a   1.000
_cell.length_b   1.000
_cell.length_c   1.000
_cell.angle_alpha   90.00
_cell.angle_beta   90.00
_cell.angle_gamma   90.00
#
_symmetry.space_group_name_H-M   'P 1'
#
loop_
_entity.id
_entity.type
_entity.pdbx_description
1 polymer ?
#
loop_
_entity_poly.entity_id
_entity_poly.type
_entity_poly.pdbx_seq_one_letter_code
_entity_poly.pdbx_strand_id
1 'polypeptide(L)'
;MDIHNQFTSMYFLLLFTTFVALNLIILRFKKQNWKVLFDWKVIVSAFVITLLGLSYCESSKSNDWLIETSGFPKYFYLKKSSLGKDSLVDWGIVQFDYINFLENLILIFLLIDIFKLMLQSSLKTKTTNLK
;
A
#
# COMPACT_ATOMS: atom_id res chain seq x y z
N MET A 1 3.68 -18.31 -4.78
CA MET A 1 2.22 -18.08 -4.64
C MET A 1 2.02 -16.63 -5.06
N ASP A 2 1.24 -16.40 -6.10
CA ASP A 2 1.07 -15.08 -6.74
C ASP A 2 0.24 -14.17 -5.83
N ILE A 3 0.91 -13.32 -5.06
CA ILE A 3 0.26 -12.47 -4.04
C ILE A 3 -0.61 -11.42 -4.74
N HIS A 4 -0.21 -11.01 -5.95
CA HIS A 4 -0.94 -10.07 -6.79
C HIS A 4 -2.31 -10.58 -7.20
N ASN A 5 -2.42 -11.85 -7.60
CA ASN A 5 -3.69 -12.47 -7.96
C ASN A 5 -4.59 -12.75 -6.75
N GLN A 6 -4.02 -12.89 -5.54
CA GLN A 6 -4.80 -13.11 -4.33
C GLN A 6 -5.42 -11.81 -3.79
N PHE A 7 -4.81 -10.65 -4.06
CA PHE A 7 -5.27 -9.36 -3.58
C PHE A 7 -6.38 -8.77 -4.48
N THR A 8 -7.59 -9.31 -4.33
CA THR A 8 -8.77 -8.83 -5.08
C THR A 8 -9.34 -7.53 -4.51
N SER A 9 -10.20 -6.85 -5.28
CA SER A 9 -10.95 -5.67 -4.80
C SER A 9 -11.77 -5.96 -3.54
N MET A 10 -12.22 -7.20 -3.33
CA MET A 10 -12.92 -7.59 -2.11
C MET A 10 -11.98 -7.59 -0.89
N TYR A 11 -10.75 -8.11 -1.04
CA TYR A 11 -9.73 -8.04 0.01
C TYR A 11 -9.34 -6.61 0.33
N PHE A 12 -9.19 -5.75 -0.70
CA PHE A 12 -8.99 -4.32 -0.51
C PHE A 12 -10.09 -3.70 0.35
N LEU A 13 -11.37 -3.90 -0.02
CA LEU A 13 -12.51 -3.36 0.73
C LEU A 13 -12.55 -3.85 2.18
N LEU A 14 -12.24 -5.12 2.42
CA LEU A 14 -12.21 -5.70 3.76
C LEU A 14 -11.09 -5.09 4.63
N LEU A 15 -9.88 -4.93 4.09
CA LEU A 15 -8.79 -4.28 4.82
C LEU A 15 -9.05 -2.80 5.03
N PHE A 16 -9.57 -2.11 4.01
CA PHE A 16 -9.93 -0.70 4.07
C PHE A 16 -10.93 -0.45 5.20
N THR A 17 -12.04 -1.18 5.21
CA THR A 17 -13.07 -1.05 6.27
C THR A 17 -12.51 -1.37 7.65
N THR A 18 -11.68 -2.42 7.77
CA THR A 18 -11.02 -2.78 9.03
C THR A 18 -10.11 -1.67 9.53
N PHE A 19 -9.25 -1.11 8.68
CA PHE A 19 -8.31 -0.07 9.07
C PHE A 19 -9.00 1.25 9.40
N VAL A 20 -10.05 1.62 8.67
CA VAL A 20 -10.88 2.79 9.01
C VAL A 20 -11.53 2.60 10.38
N ALA A 21 -12.13 1.43 10.63
CA ALA A 21 -12.74 1.13 11.93
C ALA A 21 -11.72 1.21 13.07
N LEU A 22 -10.52 0.63 12.90
CA LEU A 22 -9.45 0.70 13.89
C LEU A 22 -9.00 2.14 14.18
N ASN A 23 -8.76 2.96 13.14
CA ASN A 23 -8.42 4.37 13.31
C ASN A 23 -9.49 5.13 14.10
N LEU A 24 -10.77 4.94 13.75
CA LEU A 24 -11.89 5.58 14.46
C LEU A 24 -12.01 5.11 15.91
N ILE A 25 -11.84 3.81 16.17
CA ILE A 25 -11.85 3.23 17.51
C ILE A 25 -10.73 3.86 18.35
N ILE A 26 -9.49 3.87 17.87
CA ILE A 26 -8.34 4.42 18.58
C ILE A 26 -8.55 5.91 18.87
N LEU A 27 -9.05 6.67 17.88
CA LEU A 27 -9.32 8.10 18.02
C LEU A 27 -10.38 8.37 19.09
N ARG A 28 -11.47 7.59 19.10
CA ARG A 28 -12.54 7.69 20.11
C ARG A 28 -12.03 7.33 21.50
N PHE A 29 -11.27 6.24 21.64
CA PHE A 29 -10.70 5.83 22.93
C PHE A 29 -9.73 6.88 23.49
N LYS A 30 -8.94 7.53 22.64
CA LYS A 30 -7.94 8.52 23.06
C LYS A 30 -8.46 9.95 23.13
N LYS A 31 -9.75 10.17 22.82
CA LYS A 31 -10.37 11.51 22.73
C LYS A 31 -9.52 12.48 21.88
N GLN A 32 -8.91 11.96 20.81
CA GLN A 32 -8.06 12.75 19.92
C GLN A 32 -8.90 13.51 18.90
N ASN A 33 -8.38 14.65 18.44
CA ASN A 33 -9.05 15.44 17.41
C ASN A 33 -8.85 14.77 16.04
N TRP A 34 -9.90 14.77 15.20
CA TRP A 34 -9.90 14.22 13.84
C TRP A 34 -8.79 14.81 12.95
N LYS A 35 -8.36 16.04 13.24
CA LYS A 35 -7.23 16.70 12.55
C LYS A 35 -5.91 15.91 12.64
N VAL A 36 -5.76 15.03 13.63
CA VAL A 36 -4.54 14.22 13.81
C VAL A 36 -4.37 13.17 12.72
N LEU A 37 -5.47 12.71 12.09
CA LEU A 37 -5.48 11.73 11.01
C LEU A 37 -4.84 12.29 9.73
N PHE A 38 -5.02 13.59 9.45
CA PHE A 38 -4.56 14.24 8.23
C PHE A 38 -3.23 14.98 8.43
N ASP A 39 -2.22 14.24 8.87
CA ASP A 39 -0.87 14.78 9.00
C ASP A 39 -0.08 14.58 7.71
N TRP A 40 0.39 15.69 7.14
CA TRP A 40 1.15 15.69 5.89
C TRP A 40 2.38 14.77 5.96
N LYS A 41 3.01 14.60 7.14
CA LYS A 41 4.16 13.70 7.30
C LYS A 41 3.78 12.25 7.08
N VAL A 42 2.59 11.85 7.52
CA VAL A 42 2.04 10.50 7.34
C VAL A 42 1.72 10.25 5.86
N ILE A 43 1.15 11.24 5.19
CA ILE A 43 0.84 11.17 3.76
C ILE A 43 2.14 10.99 2.96
N VAL A 44 3.17 11.79 3.24
CA VAL A 44 4.47 11.69 2.56
C VAL A 44 5.14 10.34 2.85
N SER A 45 5.13 9.87 4.10
CA SER A 45 5.72 8.57 4.42
C SER A 45 4.98 7.42 3.75
N ALA A 46 3.64 7.50 3.68
CA ALA A 46 2.83 6.52 2.97
C ALA A 46 3.21 6.47 1.50
N PHE A 47 3.34 7.64 0.86
CA PHE A 47 3.76 7.73 -0.55
C PHE A 47 5.12 7.10 -0.80
N VAL A 48 6.12 7.39 0.04
CA VAL A 48 7.46 6.77 -0.06
C VAL A 48 7.38 5.26 0.08
N ILE A 49 6.59 4.75 1.04
CA ILE A 49 6.44 3.30 1.25
C ILE A 49 5.72 2.64 0.07
N THR A 50 4.70 3.28 -0.50
CA THR A 50 4.03 2.78 -1.71
C THR A 50 4.99 2.69 -2.89
N LEU A 51 5.86 3.70 -3.07
CA LEU A 51 6.91 3.65 -4.09
C LEU A 51 7.93 2.54 -3.81
N LEU A 52 8.35 2.34 -2.56
CA LEU A 52 9.21 1.21 -2.19
C LEU A 52 8.56 -0.14 -2.52
N GLY A 53 7.23 -0.20 -2.52
CA GLY A 53 6.46 -1.35 -2.99
C GLY A 53 6.76 -1.78 -4.43
N LEU A 54 7.29 -0.89 -5.29
CA LEU A 54 7.79 -1.28 -6.63
C LEU A 54 8.95 -2.28 -6.57
N SER A 55 9.66 -2.37 -5.45
CA SER A 55 10.75 -3.33 -5.26
C SER A 55 10.24 -4.77 -5.17
N TYR A 56 8.95 -4.95 -4.84
CA TYR A 56 8.30 -6.25 -4.93
C TYR A 56 7.88 -6.48 -6.38
N CYS A 57 8.46 -7.52 -7.00
CA CYS A 57 8.18 -7.89 -8.38
C CYS A 57 7.93 -9.39 -8.45
N GLU A 58 6.89 -9.78 -9.18
CA GLU A 58 6.61 -11.15 -9.54
C GLU A 58 6.72 -11.29 -11.06
N SER A 59 7.23 -12.43 -11.51
CA SER A 59 7.33 -12.75 -12.93
C SER A 59 6.50 -13.98 -13.23
N SER A 60 5.72 -13.93 -14.30
CA SER A 60 4.94 -15.05 -14.80
C SER A 60 5.14 -15.22 -16.31
N LYS A 61 4.94 -16.45 -16.80
CA LYS A 61 4.98 -16.76 -18.23
C LYS A 61 3.57 -17.06 -18.71
N SER A 62 3.16 -16.43 -19.81
CA SER A 62 1.88 -16.69 -20.46
C SER A 62 2.10 -16.78 -21.98
N ASN A 63 2.03 -18.00 -22.51
CA ASN A 63 2.33 -18.31 -23.91
C ASN A 63 3.73 -17.75 -24.32
N ASP A 64 3.78 -16.91 -25.35
CA ASP A 64 5.00 -16.27 -25.86
C ASP A 64 5.36 -14.97 -25.10
N TRP A 65 4.74 -14.69 -23.96
CA TRP A 65 4.96 -13.47 -23.18
C TRP A 65 5.55 -13.76 -21.80
N LEU A 66 6.57 -13.00 -21.44
CA LEU A 66 7.07 -12.85 -20.08
C LEU A 66 6.42 -11.60 -19.47
N ILE A 67 5.68 -11.77 -18.38
CA ILE A 67 4.95 -10.72 -17.68
C ILE A 67 5.62 -10.47 -16.32
N GLU A 68 6.10 -9.25 -16.11
CA GLU A 68 6.62 -8.77 -14.84
C GLU A 68 5.59 -7.81 -14.23
N THR A 69 5.11 -8.13 -13.04
CA THR A 69 4.21 -7.27 -12.26
C THR A 69 4.96 -6.77 -11.04
N SER A 70 4.87 -5.47 -10.75
CA SER A 70 5.54 -4.85 -9.61
C SER A 70 4.59 -3.94 -8.83
N GLY A 71 4.86 -3.80 -7.53
CA GLY A 71 4.03 -3.05 -6.59
C GLY A 71 3.61 -3.92 -5.41
N PHE A 72 3.15 -3.32 -4.32
CA PHE A 72 2.64 -4.08 -3.17
C PHE A 72 1.59 -3.26 -2.40
N PRO A 73 0.53 -3.89 -1.86
CA PRO A 73 0.16 -5.31 -2.00
C PRO A 73 -0.37 -5.71 -3.38
N LYS A 74 -1.07 -4.81 -4.06
CA LYS A 74 -1.53 -5.02 -5.44
C LYS A 74 -0.46 -4.54 -6.42
N TYR A 75 -0.27 -5.20 -7.55
CA TYR A 75 0.60 -4.67 -8.58
C TYR A 75 0.02 -3.38 -9.15
N PHE A 76 0.87 -2.40 -9.41
CA PHE A 76 0.48 -1.17 -10.09
C PHE A 76 1.45 -0.80 -11.22
N TYR A 77 2.44 -1.64 -11.45
CA TYR A 77 3.33 -1.58 -12.59
C TYR A 77 3.32 -2.95 -13.27
N LEU A 78 3.17 -2.96 -14.58
CA LEU A 78 3.16 -4.18 -15.38
C LEU A 78 4.03 -3.97 -16.61
N LYS A 79 4.89 -4.94 -16.89
CA LYS A 79 5.75 -4.97 -18.07
C LYS A 79 5.58 -6.32 -18.76
N LYS A 80 5.22 -6.32 -20.04
CA LYS A 80 5.17 -7.53 -20.88
C LYS A 80 6.31 -7.51 -21.86
N SER A 81 7.04 -8.60 -22.02
CA SER A 81 8.09 -8.77 -23.02
C SER A 81 7.84 -10.03 -23.84
N SER A 82 8.15 -10.00 -25.14
CA SER A 82 8.02 -11.16 -26.03
C SER A 82 9.17 -12.13 -25.77
N LEU A 83 8.88 -13.44 -25.76
CA LEU A 83 9.87 -14.51 -25.65
C LEU A 83 10.42 -14.95 -27.04
N GLY A 84 9.87 -14.44 -28.14
CA GLY A 84 10.24 -14.78 -29.52
C GLY A 84 11.45 -14.01 -30.08
N LYS A 85 12.15 -14.60 -31.06
CA LYS A 85 13.41 -14.11 -31.65
C LYS A 85 13.33 -12.80 -32.47
N ASP A 86 12.14 -12.23 -32.67
CA ASP A 86 11.98 -11.00 -33.45
C ASP A 86 12.17 -9.76 -32.57
N SER A 87 13.46 -9.44 -32.36
CA SER A 87 14.01 -8.27 -31.65
C SER A 87 13.53 -6.88 -32.10
N LEU A 88 12.59 -6.78 -33.02
CA LEU A 88 11.93 -5.52 -33.42
C LEU A 88 10.64 -5.26 -32.63
N VAL A 89 10.07 -6.28 -31.97
CA VAL A 89 8.94 -6.17 -31.03
C VAL A 89 9.44 -6.26 -29.58
N ASP A 90 10.62 -5.72 -29.32
CA ASP A 90 11.16 -5.50 -27.96
C ASP A 90 10.46 -4.33 -27.24
N TRP A 91 9.38 -3.81 -27.84
CA TRP A 91 8.48 -2.82 -27.26
C TRP A 91 7.68 -3.51 -26.16
N GLY A 92 8.33 -3.67 -25.02
CA GLY A 92 7.66 -4.19 -23.86
C GLY A 92 6.47 -3.29 -23.52
N ILE A 93 5.27 -3.86 -23.44
CA ILE A 93 4.08 -3.11 -23.03
C ILE A 93 4.28 -2.77 -21.56
N VAL A 94 4.49 -1.50 -21.26
CA VAL A 94 4.59 -0.97 -19.90
C VAL A 94 3.27 -0.28 -19.56
N GLN A 95 2.66 -0.69 -18.46
CA GLN A 95 1.41 -0.14 -17.97
C GLN A 95 1.53 0.21 -16.49
N PHE A 96 1.09 1.42 -16.14
CA PHE A 96 0.90 1.85 -14.75
C PHE A 96 -0.59 1.83 -14.41
N ASP A 97 -0.97 1.09 -13.38
CA ASP A 97 -2.34 1.03 -12.89
C ASP A 97 -2.52 2.02 -11.72
N TYR A 98 -3.02 3.20 -12.06
CA TYR A 98 -3.24 4.28 -11.10
C TYR A 98 -4.25 3.93 -10.00
N ILE A 99 -5.23 3.06 -10.29
CA ILE A 99 -6.23 2.66 -9.29
C ILE A 99 -5.56 1.78 -8.25
N ASN A 100 -4.79 0.78 -8.68
CA ASN A 100 -4.06 -0.10 -7.76
C ASN A 100 -3.02 0.66 -6.94
N PHE A 101 -2.35 1.64 -7.56
CA PHE A 101 -1.44 2.53 -6.83
C PHE A 101 -2.18 3.28 -5.72
N LEU A 102 -3.34 3.85 -6.01
CA LEU A 102 -4.14 4.60 -5.04
C LEU A 102 -4.70 3.69 -3.93
N GLU A 103 -5.18 2.50 -4.28
CA GLU A 103 -5.62 1.48 -3.31
C GLU A 103 -4.49 1.15 -2.31
N ASN A 104 -3.30 0.87 -2.81
CA ASN A 104 -2.14 0.58 -1.98
C ASN A 104 -1.75 1.79 -1.11
N LEU A 105 -1.73 2.99 -1.69
CA LEU A 105 -1.41 4.23 -0.98
C LEU A 105 -2.37 4.46 0.20
N ILE A 106 -3.67 4.29 -0.02
CA ILE A 106 -4.70 4.45 1.02
C ILE A 106 -4.50 3.43 2.15
N LEU A 107 -4.25 2.16 1.82
CA LEU A 107 -4.04 1.13 2.83
C LEU A 107 -2.78 1.39 3.67
N ILE A 108 -1.67 1.76 3.01
CA ILE A 108 -0.41 2.08 3.68
C ILE A 108 -0.59 3.31 4.56
N PHE A 109 -1.27 4.36 4.07
CA PHE A 109 -1.60 5.55 4.85
C PHE A 109 -2.37 5.20 6.12
N LEU A 110 -3.46 4.45 6.01
CA LEU A 110 -4.27 4.06 7.15
C LEU A 110 -3.50 3.20 8.15
N LEU A 111 -2.61 2.32 7.67
CA LEU A 111 -1.77 1.49 8.51
C LEU A 111 -0.76 2.33 9.31
N ILE A 112 -0.06 3.25 8.66
CA ILE A 112 0.90 4.15 9.33
C ILE A 112 0.17 5.02 10.36
N ASP A 113 -1.04 5.49 10.03
CA ASP A 113 -1.82 6.31 10.94
C ASP A 113 -2.22 5.52 12.21
N ILE A 114 -2.60 4.24 12.08
CA ILE A 114 -2.82 3.34 13.23
C ILE A 114 -1.56 3.28 14.11
N PHE A 115 -0.39 3.01 13.52
CA PHE A 115 0.87 2.95 14.27
C PHE A 115 1.19 4.26 14.98
N LYS A 116 1.05 5.39 14.29
CA LYS A 116 1.27 6.73 14.84
C LYS A 116 0.34 6.98 16.02
N LEU A 117 -0.97 6.74 15.86
CA LEU A 117 -1.96 6.94 16.91
C LEU A 117 -1.65 6.05 18.10
N MET A 118 -1.25 4.79 17.89
CA MET A 118 -0.81 3.86 18.93
C MET A 118 0.42 4.38 19.70
N LEU A 119 1.47 4.80 19.01
CA LEU A 119 2.70 5.33 19.61
C LEU A 119 2.47 6.61 20.43
N GLN A 120 1.65 7.54 19.93
CA GLN A 120 1.39 8.80 20.62
C GLN A 120 0.74 8.63 22.01
N SER A 121 0.02 7.54 22.28
CA SER A 121 -0.54 7.34 23.63
C SER A 121 0.47 6.88 24.66
N SER A 122 1.50 6.12 24.25
CA SER A 122 2.49 5.59 25.19
C SER A 122 3.33 6.72 25.83
N LEU A 123 3.58 7.79 25.07
CA LEU A 123 4.37 8.93 25.56
C LEU A 123 3.59 9.81 26.53
N LYS A 124 2.27 9.97 26.35
CA LYS A 124 1.44 10.83 27.21
C LYS A 124 1.22 10.25 28.61
N THR A 125 1.10 8.93 28.74
CA THR A 125 0.93 8.26 30.04
C THR A 125 2.21 8.22 30.88
N LYS A 126 3.40 8.27 30.27
CA LYS A 126 4.67 8.32 31.00
C LYS A 126 4.93 9.67 31.68
N THR A 127 4.49 10.78 31.10
CA THR A 127 4.69 12.13 31.66
C THR A 127 3.81 12.47 32.85
N THR A 128 2.68 11.76 33.05
CA THR A 128 1.78 12.01 34.19
C THR A 128 2.18 11.27 35.47
N ASN A 129 3.04 10.24 35.39
CA ASN A 129 3.51 9.47 36.54
C ASN A 129 4.85 9.98 37.12
N LEU A 130 5.29 11.18 36.72
CA LEU A 130 6.53 11.82 37.18
C LEU A 130 6.27 13.13 37.94
N LYS A 131 5.06 13.31 38.49
CA LYS A 131 4.74 14.41 39.40
C LYS A 131 4.29 13.87 40.74
#